data_AF-A0A5R2N769-F1
#
_entry.id   AF-A0A5R2N769-F1
#
_cell.length_a   1.000
_cell.length_b   1.000
_cell.length_c   1.000
_cell.angle_alpha   90.00
_cell.angle_beta   90.00
_cell.angle_gamma   90.00
#
_symmetry.space_group_name_H-M   'P 1'
#
loop_
_entity.id
_entity.type
_entity.pdbx_description
1 polymer ?
#
loop_
_entity_poly.entity_id
_entity_poly.type
_entity_poly.pdbx_seq_one_letter_code
_entity_poly.pdbx_strand_id
1 'polypeptide(L)'
;MAHEGEVAVGELAERFPTSLTAVIKHIDVLCDAGLVRRTRRGRNVCCSLVPAPMAEAKAWLERNLAFWNSSFDRLGEIVDGDKE
;
A
#
# COMPACT_ATOMS: atom_id res chain seq x y z
N MET A 1 -12.78 7.58 -21.48
CA MET A 1 -11.43 7.75 -20.91
C MET A 1 -11.36 6.92 -19.62
N ALA A 2 -10.96 5.65 -19.68
CA ALA A 2 -10.78 4.81 -18.46
C ALA A 2 -9.96 3.52 -18.72
N HIS A 3 -9.07 3.52 -19.73
CA HIS A 3 -8.19 2.38 -20.01
C HIS A 3 -6.75 2.58 -19.52
N GLU A 4 -6.42 3.72 -18.88
CA GLU A 4 -5.05 4.06 -18.46
C GLU A 4 -4.56 3.34 -17.19
N GLY A 5 -5.38 2.47 -16.58
CA GLY A 5 -5.04 1.80 -15.31
C GLY A 5 -4.96 0.28 -15.36
N GLU A 6 -5.26 -0.36 -16.49
CA GLU A 6 -5.30 -1.82 -16.61
C GLU A 6 -4.11 -2.31 -17.45
N VAL A 7 -3.21 -3.08 -16.86
CA VAL A 7 -1.98 -3.57 -17.50
C VAL A 7 -1.96 -5.09 -17.48
N ALA A 8 -1.52 -5.73 -18.57
CA ALA A 8 -1.35 -7.18 -18.61
C ALA A 8 -0.21 -7.60 -17.67
N VAL A 9 -0.43 -8.64 -16.85
CA VAL A 9 0.57 -9.11 -15.88
C VAL A 9 1.89 -9.53 -16.54
N GLY A 10 1.81 -10.10 -17.74
CA GLY A 10 3.00 -10.45 -18.54
C GLY A 10 3.82 -9.22 -18.91
N GLU A 11 3.18 -8.18 -19.44
CA GLU A 11 3.83 -6.90 -19.79
C GLU A 11 4.35 -6.16 -18.54
N LEU A 12 3.62 -6.24 -17.43
CA LEU A 12 4.04 -5.66 -16.16
C LEU A 12 5.32 -6.33 -15.65
N ALA A 13 5.43 -7.65 -15.79
CA ALA A 13 6.60 -8.40 -15.32
C ALA A 13 7.88 -8.06 -16.08
N GLU A 14 7.78 -7.70 -17.36
CA GLU A 14 8.93 -7.26 -18.17
C GLU A 14 9.57 -5.96 -17.66
N ARG A 15 8.84 -5.16 -16.88
CA ARG A 15 9.33 -3.88 -16.32
C ARG A 15 10.13 -4.04 -15.03
N PHE A 16 10.21 -5.24 -14.47
CA PHE A 16 10.92 -5.50 -13.23
C PHE A 16 12.10 -6.45 -13.47
N PRO A 17 13.25 -6.22 -12.82
CA PRO A 17 14.41 -7.12 -12.89
C PRO A 17 14.21 -8.35 -12.00
N THR A 18 13.04 -9.00 -12.06
CA THR A 18 12.70 -10.19 -11.26
C THR A 18 11.89 -11.19 -12.08
N SER A 19 11.76 -12.41 -11.56
CA SER A 19 11.01 -13.47 -12.27
C SER A 19 9.51 -13.17 -12.35
N LEU A 20 8.84 -13.62 -13.42
CA LEU A 20 7.39 -13.55 -13.57
C LEU A 20 6.65 -14.14 -12.36
N THR A 21 7.14 -15.25 -11.81
CA THR A 21 6.58 -15.89 -10.62
C THR A 21 6.65 -14.98 -9.39
N ALA A 22 7.74 -14.24 -9.21
CA ALA A 22 7.85 -13.27 -8.11
C ALA A 22 6.87 -12.11 -8.29
N VAL A 23 6.74 -11.58 -9.52
CA VAL A 23 5.75 -10.53 -9.82
C VAL A 23 4.32 -11.01 -9.54
N ILE A 24 3.96 -12.22 -9.98
CA ILE A 24 2.64 -12.80 -9.70
C ILE A 24 2.38 -12.89 -8.19
N LYS A 25 3.36 -13.37 -7.40
CA LYS A 25 3.24 -13.43 -5.94
C LYS A 25 3.01 -12.06 -5.32
N HIS A 26 3.73 -11.03 -5.77
CA HIS A 26 3.51 -9.66 -5.29
C HIS A 26 2.10 -9.17 -5.64
N ILE A 27 1.62 -9.44 -6.86
CA ILE A 27 0.27 -9.07 -7.27
C ILE A 27 -0.77 -9.86 -6.44
N ASP A 28 -0.53 -11.13 -6.10
CA ASP A 28 -1.44 -11.92 -5.26
C ASP A 28 -1.62 -11.25 -3.89
N VAL A 29 -0.51 -10.90 -3.23
CA VAL A 29 -0.54 -10.19 -1.93
C VAL A 29 -1.25 -8.83 -2.05
N LEU A 30 -1.04 -8.09 -3.14
CA LEU A 30 -1.72 -6.83 -3.37
C LEU A 30 -3.22 -7.01 -3.66
N CYS A 31 -3.63 -8.13 -4.25
CA CYS A 31 -5.04 -8.48 -4.41
C CYS A 31 -5.68 -8.85 -3.08
N ASP A 32 -4.99 -9.63 -2.24
CA ASP A 32 -5.46 -10.00 -0.91
C ASP A 32 -5.62 -8.77 -0.01
N ALA A 33 -4.73 -7.78 -0.14
CA ALA A 33 -4.84 -6.47 0.52
C ALA A 33 -5.93 -5.55 -0.10
N GLY A 34 -6.61 -5.99 -1.17
CA GLY A 34 -7.60 -5.21 -1.90
C GLY A 34 -7.04 -4.05 -2.73
N LEU A 35 -5.72 -3.86 -2.76
CA LEU A 35 -5.04 -2.75 -3.44
C LEU A 35 -4.93 -2.93 -4.96
N VAL A 36 -5.09 -4.16 -5.44
CA VAL A 36 -5.10 -4.50 -6.87
C VAL A 36 -6.29 -5.40 -7.18
N ARG A 37 -6.90 -5.19 -8.34
CA ARG A 37 -7.93 -6.06 -8.90
C ARG A 37 -7.39 -6.78 -10.12
N ARG A 38 -7.63 -8.09 -10.21
CA ARG A 38 -7.35 -8.89 -11.41
C ARG A 38 -8.60 -9.08 -12.24
N THR A 39 -8.43 -8.94 -13.55
CA THR A 39 -9.48 -9.18 -14.54
C THR A 39 -8.93 -10.04 -15.65
N ARG A 40 -9.68 -11.07 -16.05
CA ARG A 40 -9.30 -11.90 -17.19
C ARG A 40 -9.81 -11.28 -18.49
N ARG A 41 -8.90 -10.91 -19.38
CA ARG A 41 -9.18 -10.39 -20.73
C ARG A 41 -8.71 -11.43 -21.76
N GLY A 42 -9.61 -12.32 -22.16
CA GLY A 42 -9.30 -13.42 -23.09
C GLY A 42 -8.25 -14.39 -22.52
N ARG A 43 -7.07 -14.41 -23.14
CA ARG A 43 -5.93 -15.24 -22.73
C ARG A 43 -5.02 -14.57 -21.70
N ASN A 44 -5.16 -13.25 -21.50
CA ASN A 44 -4.29 -12.48 -20.63
C ASN A 44 -4.99 -12.18 -19.31
N VAL A 45 -4.21 -12.21 -18.22
CA VAL A 45 -4.63 -11.67 -16.93
C VAL A 45 -4.15 -10.23 -16.88
N CYS A 46 -5.08 -9.31 -16.64
CA CYS A 46 -4.79 -7.90 -16.44
C CYS A 46 -4.98 -7.54 -14.97
N CYS A 47 -4.22 -6.55 -14.50
CA CYS A 47 -4.34 -6.00 -13.17
C CYS A 47 -4.59 -4.49 -13.23
N SER A 48 -5.39 -4.00 -12.29
CA SER A 48 -5.68 -2.58 -12.10
C SER A 48 -5.55 -2.17 -10.65
N LEU A 49 -5.05 -0.97 -10.37
CA LEU A 49 -4.94 -0.43 -9.02
C LEU A 49 -6.31 -0.06 -8.44
N VAL A 50 -6.46 -0.28 -7.13
CA VAL A 50 -7.63 0.10 -6.34
C VAL A 50 -7.14 0.97 -5.19
N PRO A 51 -7.35 2.30 -5.24
CA PRO A 51 -6.79 3.21 -4.24
C PRO A 51 -7.55 3.21 -2.90
N ALA A 52 -8.79 2.70 -2.87
CA ALA A 52 -9.66 2.82 -1.71
C ALA A 52 -9.09 2.21 -0.40
N PRO A 53 -8.50 1.01 -0.37
CA PRO A 53 -7.96 0.44 0.87
C PRO A 53 -6.76 1.22 1.43
N MET A 54 -6.05 1.98 0.59
CA MET A 54 -4.95 2.82 1.07
C MET A 54 -5.44 3.93 2.00
N ALA A 55 -6.67 4.41 1.82
CA ALA A 55 -7.26 5.43 2.70
C ALA A 55 -7.46 4.90 4.13
N GLU A 56 -7.82 3.64 4.28
CA GLU A 56 -7.98 2.99 5.59
C GLU A 56 -6.63 2.87 6.31
N ALA A 57 -5.60 2.41 5.58
CA ALA A 57 -4.24 2.35 6.12
C ALA A 57 -3.72 3.72 6.55
N LYS A 58 -3.96 4.76 5.74
CA LYS A 58 -3.63 6.15 6.09
C LYS A 58 -4.34 6.59 7.37
N ALA A 59 -5.64 6.37 7.48
CA ALA A 59 -6.40 6.74 8.66
C ALA A 59 -5.91 6.00 9.92
N TRP A 60 -5.50 4.73 9.79
CA TRP A 60 -4.90 3.98 10.88
C TRP A 60 -3.56 4.58 11.32
N LEU A 61 -2.69 4.92 10.37
CA LEU A 61 -1.39 5.56 10.64
C LEU A 61 -1.57 6.90 11.36
N GLU A 62 -2.51 7.73 10.89
CA GLU A 62 -2.79 9.05 11.51
C GLU A 62 -3.23 8.92 12.97
N ARG A 63 -4.10 7.95 13.27
CA ARG A 63 -4.50 7.68 14.68
C ARG A 63 -3.33 7.24 15.54
N ASN A 64 -2.48 6.37 15.01
CA ASN A 64 -1.31 5.88 15.72
C ASN A 64 -0.30 7.02 15.97
N LEU A 65 -0.03 7.87 14.97
CA LEU A 65 0.82 9.05 15.10
C LEU A 65 0.31 10.02 16.18
N ALA A 66 -1.00 10.30 16.21
CA ALA A 66 -1.59 11.16 17.23
C ALA A 66 -1.39 10.60 18.65
N PHE A 67 -1.55 9.29 18.82
CA PHE A 67 -1.31 8.61 20.09
C PHE A 67 0.16 8.72 20.54
N TRP A 68 1.11 8.42 19.65
CA TRP A 68 2.53 8.51 19.96
C TRP A 68 2.96 9.94 20.26
N ASN A 69 2.51 10.93 19.49
CA ASN A 69 2.82 12.34 19.74
C ASN A 69 2.37 12.77 21.14
N SER A 70 1.13 12.44 21.53
CA SER A 70 0.64 12.78 22.89
C SER A 70 1.46 12.12 24.01
N SER A 71 2.01 10.93 23.76
CA SER A 71 2.87 10.22 24.70
C SER A 71 4.25 10.88 24.81
N PHE A 72 4.81 11.32 23.67
CA PHE A 72 6.07 12.04 23.61
C PHE A 72 5.99 13.45 24.17
N ASP A 73 4.90 14.19 23.93
CA ASP A 73 4.66 15.52 24.49
C ASP A 73 4.69 15.46 26.02
N ARG A 74 4.00 14.48 26.61
CA ARG A 74 3.98 14.25 28.06
C ARG A 74 5.36 13.88 28.61
N LEU A 75 6.14 13.11 27.85
CA LEU A 75 7.50 12.76 28.24
C LEU A 75 8.42 14.00 28.19
N GLY A 76 8.24 14.86 27.19
CA GLY A 76 8.93 16.15 27.09
C GLY A 76 8.67 17.05 28.30
N GLU A 77 7.41 17.19 28.70
CA GLU A 77 7.04 17.99 29.89
C GLU A 77 7.72 17.51 31.18
N ILE A 78 7.85 16.19 31.36
CA ILE A 78 8.53 15.62 32.54
C ILE A 78 10.04 15.89 32.47
N VAL A 79 10.66 15.71 31.30
CA VAL A 79 12.12 15.90 31.13
C VAL A 79 12.52 17.37 31.23
N ASP A 80 11.69 18.28 30.72
CA ASP A 80 11.94 19.72 30.83
C ASP A 80 11.58 20.28 32.22
N GLY A 81 10.65 19.65 32.94
CA GLY A 81 10.34 19.96 34.34
C GLY A 81 11.41 19.53 35.34
N ASP A 82 12.32 18.62 34.98
CA ASP A 82 13.44 18.14 35.81
C ASP A 82 14.71 19.02 35.67
N LYS A 83 14.62 20.14 34.93
CA LYS A 83 15.72 21.11 34.73
C LYS A 83 15.68 22.33 35.66
N GLU A 84 14.78 22.39 36.64
CA GLU A 84 14.82 23.36 37.75
C GLU A 84 15.18 22.68 39.08
#